data_AF-A0A3Q8WST6-F1
#
_entry.id   AF-A0A3Q8WST6-F1
#
_cell.length_a   1.000
_cell.length_b   1.000
_cell.length_c   1.000
_cell.angle_alpha   90.00
_cell.angle_beta   90.00
_cell.angle_gamma   90.00
#
_symmetry.space_group_name_H-M   'P 1'
#
loop_
_entity.id
_entity.type
_entity.pdbx_description
1 polymer ?
#
loop_
_entity_poly.entity_id
_entity_poly.type
_entity_poly.pdbx_seq_one_letter_code
_entity_poly.pdbx_strand_id
1 'polypeptide(L)'
;MPDPPAPSLLTEIERDLLDNVSVANVLRKLILLGGRAGSAELRDWAAQELRGYADVHVDDLPAYRKIPAIIQMDAVVGPHQVSHQTVGPHELPEEAREHITNQVPFYQGIGEIQAMIDGSGEGKTVRISLPGSAYSRT
;
A
#
# COMPACT_ATOMS: atom_id res chain seq x y z
N MET A 1 1.87 -28.61 -39.81
CA MET A 1 2.62 -27.40 -39.39
C MET A 1 2.79 -27.52 -37.88
N PRO A 2 4.00 -27.52 -37.31
CA PRO A 2 4.16 -27.50 -35.87
C PRO A 2 3.72 -26.13 -35.32
N ASP A 3 3.08 -26.11 -34.16
CA ASP A 3 2.74 -24.88 -33.46
C ASP A 3 4.02 -24.09 -33.11
N PRO A 4 3.96 -22.74 -33.13
CA PRO A 4 5.08 -21.94 -32.67
C PRO A 4 5.41 -22.28 -31.20
N PRO A 5 6.70 -22.26 -30.81
CA PRO A 5 7.08 -22.51 -29.42
C PRO A 5 6.37 -21.51 -28.52
N ALA A 6 5.83 -22.00 -27.40
CA ALA A 6 5.18 -21.14 -26.43
C ALA A 6 6.14 -20.01 -25.99
N PRO A 7 5.65 -18.76 -25.85
CA PRO A 7 6.48 -17.64 -25.43
C PRO A 7 7.11 -17.91 -24.07
N SER A 8 8.30 -17.37 -23.84
CA SER A 8 8.94 -17.47 -22.53
C SER A 8 8.12 -16.71 -21.48
N LEU A 9 8.21 -17.13 -20.21
CA LEU A 9 7.52 -16.44 -19.12
C LEU A 9 7.94 -14.96 -19.00
N LEU A 10 9.19 -14.63 -19.34
CA LEU A 10 9.68 -13.26 -19.36
C LEU A 10 8.99 -12.46 -20.48
N THR A 11 8.90 -13.02 -21.68
CA THR A 11 8.19 -12.40 -22.82
C THR A 11 6.70 -12.17 -22.50
N GLU A 12 6.08 -13.09 -21.78
CA GLU A 12 4.70 -12.91 -21.32
C GLU A 12 4.56 -11.77 -20.30
N ILE A 13 5.51 -11.60 -19.38
CA ILE A 13 5.50 -10.49 -18.42
C ILE A 13 5.70 -9.16 -19.16
N GLU A 14 6.66 -9.09 -20.08
CA GLU A 14 6.90 -7.88 -20.90
C GLU A 14 5.65 -7.47 -21.67
N ARG A 15 4.97 -8.44 -22.29
CA ARG A 15 3.71 -8.19 -22.99
C ARG A 15 2.62 -7.72 -22.02
N ASP A 16 2.41 -8.41 -20.91
CA ASP A 16 1.37 -8.06 -19.93
C ASP A 16 1.57 -6.66 -19.32
N LEU A 17 2.83 -6.20 -19.18
CA LEU A 17 3.16 -4.84 -18.76
C LEU A 17 2.72 -3.80 -19.81
N LEU A 18 2.83 -4.10 -21.10
CA LEU A 18 2.39 -3.22 -22.18
C LEU A 18 0.86 -3.24 -22.37
N ASP A 19 0.23 -4.39 -22.13
CA ASP A 19 -1.21 -4.60 -22.25
C ASP A 19 -2.01 -4.10 -21.04
N ASN A 20 -1.34 -3.45 -20.08
CA ASN A 20 -1.94 -2.88 -18.86
C ASN A 20 -2.75 -3.91 -18.05
N VAL A 21 -2.26 -5.15 -18.00
CA VAL A 21 -2.84 -6.23 -17.19
C VAL A 21 -2.68 -5.87 -15.70
N SER A 22 -3.59 -6.35 -14.85
CA SER A 22 -3.53 -6.07 -13.41
C SER A 22 -2.17 -6.44 -12.80
N VAL A 23 -1.65 -5.56 -11.94
CA VAL A 23 -0.36 -5.75 -11.24
C VAL A 23 -0.32 -7.09 -10.52
N ALA A 24 -1.44 -7.53 -9.95
CA ALA A 24 -1.57 -8.82 -9.29
C ALA A 24 -1.26 -10.02 -10.22
N ASN A 25 -1.66 -9.96 -11.49
CA ASN A 25 -1.35 -11.02 -12.46
C ASN A 25 0.15 -11.04 -12.80
N VAL A 26 0.76 -9.88 -12.98
CA VAL A 26 2.20 -9.76 -13.24
C VAL A 26 3.01 -10.29 -12.05
N LEU A 27 2.62 -9.97 -10.81
CA LEU A 27 3.25 -10.50 -9.60
C LEU A 27 3.16 -12.03 -9.50
N ARG A 28 2.02 -12.63 -9.85
CA ARG A 28 1.90 -14.11 -9.90
C ARG A 28 2.87 -14.73 -10.90
N LYS A 29 3.06 -14.11 -12.06
CA LYS A 29 4.07 -14.55 -13.04
C LYS A 29 5.49 -14.37 -12.50
N LEU A 30 5.78 -13.30 -11.76
CA LEU A 30 7.08 -13.11 -11.11
C LEU A 30 7.38 -14.16 -10.03
N ILE A 31 6.39 -14.60 -9.27
CA ILE A 31 6.54 -15.72 -8.32
C ILE A 31 6.98 -16.99 -9.08
N LEU A 32 6.32 -17.31 -10.20
CA LEU A 32 6.68 -18.46 -11.03
C LEU A 32 8.09 -18.31 -11.64
N LEU A 33 8.44 -17.09 -12.08
CA LEU A 33 9.75 -16.78 -12.63
C LEU A 33 10.85 -16.96 -11.59
N GLY A 34 10.66 -16.44 -10.37
CA GLY A 34 11.59 -16.61 -9.25
C GLY A 34 11.82 -18.08 -8.90
N GLY A 35 10.75 -18.88 -8.87
CA GLY A 35 10.84 -20.33 -8.68
C GLY A 35 11.65 -21.04 -9.77
N ARG A 36 11.43 -20.68 -11.06
CA ARG A 36 12.18 -21.26 -12.20
C ARG A 36 13.63 -20.81 -12.25
N ALA A 37 13.92 -19.59 -11.84
CA ALA A 37 15.26 -19.01 -11.81
C ALA A 37 16.04 -19.40 -10.55
N GLY A 38 15.42 -20.09 -9.58
CA GLY A 38 16.04 -20.38 -8.28
C GLY A 38 16.24 -19.16 -7.39
N SER A 39 15.59 -18.04 -7.69
CA SER A 39 15.65 -16.81 -6.89
C SER A 39 14.55 -16.81 -5.84
N ALA A 40 14.89 -17.22 -4.62
CA ALA A 40 14.00 -17.15 -3.47
C ALA A 40 13.62 -15.69 -3.16
N GLU A 41 14.58 -14.77 -3.26
CA GLU A 41 14.38 -13.33 -3.04
C GLU A 41 13.25 -12.77 -3.93
N LEU A 42 13.32 -13.00 -5.24
CA LEU A 42 12.30 -12.50 -6.17
C LEU A 42 10.92 -13.11 -5.88
N ARG A 43 10.90 -14.42 -5.62
CA ARG A 43 9.67 -15.15 -5.34
C ARG A 43 9.00 -14.65 -4.06
N ASP A 44 9.78 -14.47 -3.00
CA ASP A 44 9.29 -14.11 -1.68
C ASP A 44 8.87 -12.63 -1.65
N TRP A 45 9.64 -11.74 -2.29
CA TRP A 45 9.25 -10.34 -2.50
C TRP A 45 7.92 -10.24 -3.27
N ALA A 46 7.80 -10.90 -4.42
CA ALA A 46 6.59 -10.83 -5.23
C ALA A 46 5.36 -11.41 -4.48
N ALA A 47 5.58 -12.41 -3.64
CA ALA A 47 4.54 -12.98 -2.81
C ALA A 47 4.10 -12.05 -1.66
N GLN A 48 5.03 -11.29 -1.06
CA GLN A 48 4.72 -10.25 -0.08
C GLN A 48 4.01 -9.05 -0.74
N GLU A 49 4.44 -8.60 -1.90
CA GLU A 49 3.75 -7.53 -2.64
C GLU A 49 2.30 -7.92 -2.99
N LEU A 50 2.08 -9.18 -3.37
CA LEU A 50 0.77 -9.69 -3.73
C LEU A 50 -0.17 -9.86 -2.52
N ARG A 51 0.35 -10.36 -1.39
CA ARG A 51 -0.46 -10.77 -0.23
C ARG A 51 -0.41 -9.79 0.95
N GLY A 52 0.53 -8.85 0.92
CA GLY A 52 0.80 -7.94 2.02
C GLY A 52 1.93 -8.41 2.95
N TYR A 53 2.20 -7.57 3.94
CA TYR A 53 3.32 -7.59 4.88
C TYR A 53 2.84 -7.73 6.34
N ALA A 54 1.71 -8.39 6.58
CA ALA A 54 1.02 -8.37 7.89
C ALA A 54 1.90 -8.73 9.10
N ASP A 55 2.86 -9.64 8.93
CA ASP A 55 3.75 -10.11 10.00
C ASP A 55 5.15 -9.46 9.97
N VAL A 56 5.35 -8.42 9.17
CA VAL A 56 6.64 -7.74 9.02
C VAL A 56 6.69 -6.51 9.92
N HIS A 57 7.77 -6.34 10.68
CA HIS A 57 7.95 -5.16 11.51
C HIS A 57 8.10 -3.90 10.63
N VAL A 58 7.65 -2.73 11.13
CA VAL A 58 7.67 -1.47 10.36
C VAL A 58 9.07 -1.08 9.87
N ASP A 59 10.11 -1.43 10.65
CA ASP A 59 11.50 -1.14 10.31
C ASP A 59 11.99 -2.00 9.13
N ASP A 60 11.45 -3.22 9.01
CA ASP A 60 11.78 -4.19 7.96
C ASP A 60 10.93 -4.01 6.70
N LEU A 61 9.90 -3.14 6.74
CA LEU A 61 9.14 -2.79 5.55
C LEU A 61 10.04 -2.10 4.51
N PRO A 62 9.86 -2.42 3.21
CA PRO A 62 10.51 -1.68 2.14
C PRO A 62 10.23 -0.17 2.28
N ALA A 63 11.23 0.66 2.01
CA ALA A 63 11.12 2.11 2.22
C ALA A 63 9.93 2.73 1.46
N TYR A 64 9.61 2.22 0.28
CA TYR A 64 8.47 2.66 -0.52
C TYR A 64 7.10 2.27 0.04
N ARG A 65 7.04 1.38 1.06
CA ARG A 65 5.82 1.07 1.82
C ARG A 65 5.59 2.01 3.01
N LYS A 66 6.50 2.96 3.26
CA LYS A 66 6.40 3.98 4.31
C LYS A 66 6.12 5.34 3.67
N ILE A 67 4.85 5.70 3.57
CA ILE A 67 4.42 6.89 2.82
C ILE A 67 4.35 8.10 3.75
N PRO A 68 5.01 9.23 3.41
CA PRO A 68 4.80 10.49 4.13
C PRO A 68 3.35 10.94 4.00
N ALA A 69 2.68 11.19 5.13
CA ALA A 69 1.30 11.66 5.16
C ALA A 69 1.15 12.82 6.14
N ILE A 70 0.23 13.73 5.82
CA ILE A 70 -0.18 14.80 6.73
C ILE A 70 -1.30 14.31 7.64
N ILE A 71 -1.26 14.75 8.89
CA ILE A 71 -2.36 14.52 9.83
C ILE A 71 -3.40 15.62 9.59
N GLN A 72 -4.66 15.23 9.42
CA GLN A 72 -5.78 16.16 9.32
C GLN A 72 -6.84 15.82 10.37
N MET A 73 -7.44 16.85 10.96
CA MET A 73 -8.56 16.72 11.89
C MET A 73 -9.82 17.42 11.38
N ASP A 74 -10.97 16.80 11.66
CA ASP A 74 -12.29 17.40 11.58
C ASP A 74 -12.83 17.49 13.02
N ALA A 75 -13.22 18.69 13.47
CA ALA A 75 -13.62 18.94 14.85
C ALA A 75 -14.80 19.91 14.96
N VAL A 76 -15.59 19.76 16.02
CA VAL A 76 -16.63 20.73 16.41
C VAL A 76 -16.18 21.42 17.68
N VAL A 77 -15.98 22.74 17.61
CA VAL A 77 -15.51 23.58 18.72
C VAL A 77 -16.61 24.58 19.06
N GLY A 78 -17.47 24.20 20.02
CA GLY A 78 -18.66 24.99 20.38
C GLY A 78 -19.61 25.12 19.18
N PRO A 79 -20.02 26.34 18.78
CA PRO A 79 -20.87 26.54 17.60
C PRO A 79 -20.10 26.46 16.26
N HIS A 80 -18.77 26.32 16.28
CA HIS A 80 -17.94 26.31 15.08
C HIS A 80 -17.58 24.88 14.67
N GLN A 81 -17.57 24.63 13.36
CA GLN A 81 -17.04 23.41 12.77
C GLN A 81 -15.75 23.73 12.04
N VAL A 82 -14.73 22.92 12.29
CA VAL A 82 -13.43 22.96 11.61
C VAL A 82 -13.28 21.67 10.84
N SER A 83 -12.90 21.78 9.56
CA SER A 83 -12.71 20.62 8.68
C SER A 83 -11.37 20.69 7.98
N HIS A 84 -10.71 19.54 7.83
CA HIS A 84 -9.42 19.34 7.17
C HIS A 84 -8.30 20.22 7.75
N GLN A 85 -8.34 20.52 9.06
CA GLN A 85 -7.25 21.25 9.70
C GLN A 85 -6.02 20.35 9.75
N THR A 86 -4.95 20.78 9.07
CA THR A 86 -3.64 20.13 9.16
C THR A 86 -3.08 20.29 10.57
N VAL A 87 -2.58 19.19 11.13
CA VAL A 87 -2.00 19.14 12.47
C VAL A 87 -0.51 18.90 12.36
N GLY A 88 0.28 19.84 12.87
CA GLY A 88 1.73 19.69 12.99
C GLY A 88 2.09 18.75 14.15
N PRO A 89 3.23 18.04 14.10
CA PRO A 89 3.67 17.17 15.19
C PRO A 89 3.77 17.87 16.55
N HIS A 90 4.14 19.16 16.56
CA HIS A 90 4.23 19.96 17.79
C HIS A 90 2.86 20.33 18.38
N GLU A 91 1.79 20.24 17.61
CA GLU A 91 0.42 20.52 18.05
C GLU A 91 -0.22 19.28 18.71
N LEU A 92 0.42 18.11 18.58
CA LEU A 92 0.01 16.90 19.29
C LEU A 92 0.39 16.98 20.78
N PRO A 93 -0.43 16.42 21.68
CA PRO A 93 -0.07 16.18 23.08
C PRO A 93 1.26 15.43 23.19
N GLU A 94 2.04 15.69 24.23
CA GLU A 94 3.38 15.10 24.42
C GLU A 94 3.35 13.56 24.35
N GLU A 95 2.35 12.95 24.98
CA GLU A 95 2.10 11.50 24.97
C GLU A 95 1.90 10.93 23.55
N ALA A 96 1.31 11.73 22.65
CA ALA A 96 1.01 11.30 21.28
C ALA A 96 2.18 11.51 20.32
N ARG A 97 3.15 12.38 20.64
CA ARG A 97 4.29 12.70 19.78
C ARG A 97 5.23 11.51 19.57
N GLU A 98 5.31 10.59 20.53
CA GLU A 98 6.14 9.39 20.44
C GLU A 98 5.48 8.29 19.59
N HIS A 99 4.16 8.30 19.46
CA HIS A 99 3.39 7.23 18.82
C HIS A 99 2.82 7.59 17.46
N ILE A 100 2.60 8.89 17.19
CA ILE A 100 2.03 9.38 15.94
C ILE A 100 3.14 9.99 15.08
N THR A 101 3.49 9.30 13.99
CA THR A 101 4.48 9.77 13.03
C THR A 101 3.81 10.29 11.75
N ASN A 102 4.51 11.13 11.00
CA ASN A 102 4.09 11.57 9.66
C ASN A 102 4.33 10.50 8.58
N GLN A 103 4.51 9.23 8.96
CA GLN A 103 4.67 8.11 8.04
C GLN A 103 3.56 7.10 8.27
N VAL A 104 2.90 6.73 7.19
CA VAL A 104 1.88 5.69 7.19
C VAL A 104 2.48 4.43 6.58
N PRO A 105 2.66 3.36 7.37
CA PRO A 105 3.08 2.06 6.83
C PRO A 105 1.91 1.37 6.12
N PHE A 106 2.15 0.90 4.89
CA PHE A 106 1.19 0.14 4.08
C PHE A 106 1.54 -1.34 4.06
N TYR A 107 0.85 -2.10 4.90
CA TYR A 107 0.99 -3.56 4.99
C TYR A 107 0.15 -4.33 3.97
N GLN A 108 -0.80 -3.68 3.31
CA GLN A 108 -1.80 -4.37 2.51
C GLN A 108 -1.22 -4.92 1.20
N GLY A 109 -1.81 -6.01 0.70
CA GLY A 109 -1.47 -6.53 -0.63
C GLY A 109 -1.89 -5.56 -1.73
N ILE A 110 -1.28 -5.67 -2.92
CA ILE A 110 -1.56 -4.71 -4.02
C ILE A 110 -3.04 -4.64 -4.39
N GLY A 111 -3.78 -5.75 -4.29
CA GLY A 111 -5.21 -5.78 -4.60
C GLY A 111 -6.05 -4.98 -3.60
N GLU A 112 -5.67 -4.99 -2.32
CA GLU A 112 -6.32 -4.18 -1.29
C GLU A 112 -6.01 -2.69 -1.49
N ILE A 113 -4.76 -2.35 -1.83
CA ILE A 113 -4.36 -0.98 -2.15
C ILE A 113 -5.15 -0.46 -3.36
N GLN A 114 -5.31 -1.27 -4.40
CA GLN A 114 -6.15 -0.94 -5.55
C GLN A 114 -7.62 -0.71 -5.13
N ALA A 115 -8.18 -1.57 -4.29
CA ALA A 115 -9.53 -1.39 -3.77
C ALA A 115 -9.69 -0.11 -2.94
N MET A 116 -8.67 0.30 -2.18
CA MET A 116 -8.66 1.59 -1.46
C MET A 116 -8.69 2.78 -2.43
N ILE A 117 -7.95 2.69 -3.53
CA ILE A 117 -7.91 3.73 -4.57
C ILE A 117 -9.26 3.79 -5.29
N ASP A 118 -9.81 2.65 -5.70
CA ASP A 118 -11.10 2.57 -6.40
C ASP A 118 -12.26 3.04 -5.52
N GLY A 119 -12.15 2.84 -4.20
CA GLY A 119 -13.09 3.35 -3.20
C GLY A 119 -12.90 4.82 -2.84
N SER A 120 -11.76 5.42 -3.19
CA SER A 120 -11.52 6.86 -3.01
C SER A 120 -12.24 7.62 -4.13
N GLY A 121 -13.20 8.47 -3.78
CA GLY A 121 -14.01 9.23 -4.75
C GLY A 121 -13.17 10.18 -5.64
N GLU A 122 -13.84 11.09 -6.36
CA GLU A 122 -13.24 11.91 -7.43
C GLU A 122 -11.95 12.69 -7.06
N GLY A 123 -11.68 12.89 -5.77
CA GLY A 123 -10.48 13.57 -5.27
C GLY A 123 -9.19 12.75 -5.20
N LYS A 124 -9.17 11.46 -5.61
CA LYS A 124 -7.98 10.57 -5.58
C LYS A 124 -7.20 10.59 -4.26
N THR A 125 -7.89 10.86 -3.16
CA THR A 125 -7.29 10.98 -1.83
C THR A 125 -7.77 9.81 -1.00
N VAL A 126 -6.84 8.95 -0.60
CA VAL A 126 -7.13 7.83 0.29
C VAL A 126 -7.08 8.34 1.74
N ARG A 127 -8.23 8.36 2.43
CA ARG A 127 -8.30 8.71 3.86
C ARG A 127 -8.02 7.46 4.68
N ILE A 128 -6.99 7.53 5.51
CA ILE A 128 -6.58 6.43 6.40
C ILE A 128 -6.66 6.93 7.84
N SER A 129 -7.19 6.09 8.72
CA SER A 129 -7.25 6.37 10.15
C SER A 129 -5.85 6.35 10.78
N LEU A 130 -5.65 7.14 11.83
CA LEU A 130 -4.37 7.20 12.53
C LEU A 130 -4.06 5.84 13.19
N PRO A 131 -2.78 5.42 13.23
CA PRO A 131 -2.38 4.26 14.01
C PRO A 131 -2.86 4.39 15.47
N GLY A 132 -3.59 3.39 15.97
CA GLY A 132 -4.12 3.40 17.34
C GLY A 132 -5.38 4.23 17.56
N SER A 133 -5.98 4.84 16.52
CA SER A 133 -7.28 5.51 16.68
C SER A 133 -8.39 4.46 16.87
N ALA A 134 -8.74 4.17 18.12
CA ALA A 134 -9.99 3.49 18.42
C ALA A 134 -11.14 4.38 17.89
N TYR A 135 -11.95 3.84 16.99
CA TYR A 135 -13.13 4.53 16.46
C TYR A 135 -14.10 4.86 17.59
N SER A 136 -14.02 6.07 18.15
CA SER A 136 -15.17 6.67 18.82
C SER A 136 -16.09 7.22 17.74
N ARG A 137 -17.03 6.39 17.27
CA ARG A 137 -18.26 6.93 16.69
C ARG A 137 -19.02 7.60 17.82
N THR A 138 -19.03 8.91 17.81
CA THR A 138 -20.00 9.74 18.52
C THR A 138 -20.82 10.48 17.48
#